data_AF-A0A1B7XR32-F1
#
_entry.id   AF-A0A1B7XR32-F1
#
_cell.length_a   1.000
_cell.length_b   1.000
_cell.length_c   1.000
_cell.angle_alpha   90.00
_cell.angle_beta   90.00
_cell.angle_gamma   90.00
#
_symmetry.space_group_name_H-M   'P 1'
#
loop_
_entity.id
_entity.type
_entity.pdbx_description
1 polymer ?
#
loop_
_entity_poly.entity_id
_entity_poly.type
_entity_poly.pdbx_seq_one_letter_code
_entity_poly.pdbx_strand_id
1 'polypeptide(L)'
;MLLQRNAVLTLLASSALAYVVDLSPDSLSETTISRSFAKRQSLGRIVVVGGNIGKASEHYCSQSEVSKIDYDISWMRKLAASAFNFLLKDKSETTAAYIAWFGANNANRETANSIRRNVYNSIWDLGDETKAYVSDLDSGSDAVVIGCPSLREEPGCDGTMALAGNEGGYVKLCPLYFQSPSDYEELFRSWRMWRTRRLTGGETLLHEMTHLAGVVGSSWRATDVAYEEDKCLLLDDSDMIRNADNFMFFALEVKANPDNAAKQVDMDADEPKYKIARRLLADGSGSGGAGSSQVAPGMWVGNHFVYGQPGVYGYPQWPPPWC
;
A
#
# COMPACT_ATOMS: atom_id res chain seq x y z
N MET A 1 -45.35 22.00 87.94
CA MET A 1 -46.30 23.08 88.20
C MET A 1 -45.68 24.37 87.70
N LEU A 2 -46.39 25.12 86.85
CA LEU A 2 -46.19 26.56 86.52
C LEU A 2 -44.89 26.84 85.72
N LEU A 3 -44.79 27.65 84.67
CA LEU A 3 -45.62 28.64 83.98
C LEU A 3 -44.89 28.89 82.62
N GLN A 4 -45.59 28.82 81.49
CA GLN A 4 -45.97 29.98 80.64
C GLN A 4 -44.80 30.77 80.00
N ARG A 5 -44.75 30.79 78.64
CA ARG A 5 -45.10 31.93 77.75
C ARG A 5 -43.91 32.90 77.53
N ASN A 6 -43.63 33.53 76.39
CA ASN A 6 -44.22 33.81 75.06
C ASN A 6 -43.01 34.22 74.16
N ALA A 7 -42.82 33.70 72.94
CA ALA A 7 -43.32 34.22 71.65
C ALA A 7 -42.91 35.67 71.30
N VAL A 8 -42.11 35.86 70.23
CA VAL A 8 -42.35 36.69 69.00
C VAL A 8 -41.23 36.30 67.99
N LEU A 9 -41.40 35.65 66.81
CA LEU A 9 -42.15 35.88 65.55
C LEU A 9 -41.39 36.70 64.47
N THR A 10 -40.80 36.02 63.47
CA THR A 10 -40.72 36.36 62.02
C THR A 10 -39.89 35.26 61.32
N LEU A 11 -40.39 34.31 60.50
CA LEU A 11 -41.23 34.27 59.28
C LEU A 11 -40.47 34.66 58.00
N LEU A 12 -40.15 33.63 57.17
CA LEU A 12 -40.05 33.55 55.70
C LEU A 12 -39.71 32.06 55.36
N ALA A 13 -40.66 31.21 54.94
CA ALA A 13 -41.05 30.92 53.55
C ALA A 13 -39.82 30.68 52.63
N SER A 14 -39.54 29.50 52.06
CA SER A 14 -40.44 28.67 51.23
C SER A 14 -40.00 27.20 51.12
N SER A 15 -40.99 26.34 50.92
CA SER A 15 -41.00 24.89 50.70
C SER A 15 -40.54 24.49 49.27
N ALA A 16 -39.89 23.32 49.11
CA ALA A 16 -40.40 22.08 48.47
C ALA A 16 -40.56 22.14 46.92
N LEU A 17 -40.33 21.13 46.08
CA LEU A 17 -40.32 19.66 46.19
C LEU A 17 -39.71 19.09 44.87
N ALA A 18 -39.14 17.88 44.96
CA ALA A 18 -38.99 16.77 44.00
C ALA A 18 -38.92 17.01 42.46
N TYR A 19 -38.01 16.29 41.80
CA TYR A 19 -38.40 15.23 40.84
C TYR A 19 -37.28 14.21 40.62
N VAL A 20 -37.71 12.99 40.33
CA VAL A 20 -36.99 11.71 40.26
C VAL A 20 -36.49 11.43 38.85
N VAL A 21 -35.29 10.84 38.78
CA VAL A 21 -34.66 9.93 37.79
C VAL A 21 -35.38 9.70 36.45
N ASP A 22 -34.64 9.89 35.35
CA ASP A 22 -34.74 9.01 34.19
C ASP A 22 -33.35 8.69 33.61
N LEU A 23 -33.17 7.46 33.14
CA LEU A 23 -31.93 6.82 32.72
C LEU A 23 -31.67 7.03 31.22
N SER A 24 -30.45 7.41 30.84
CA SER A 24 -29.81 7.04 29.56
C SER A 24 -28.29 7.23 29.67
N PRO A 25 -27.45 6.25 29.29
CA PRO A 25 -26.00 6.40 29.27
C PRO A 25 -25.54 6.84 27.89
N ASP A 26 -25.42 8.16 27.69
CA ASP A 26 -24.76 8.72 26.51
C ASP A 26 -23.39 9.30 26.86
N SER A 27 -22.37 8.76 26.17
CA SER A 27 -21.13 9.42 25.78
C SER A 27 -20.26 10.05 26.87
N LEU A 28 -19.34 9.26 27.43
CA LEU A 28 -18.14 9.80 28.07
C LEU A 28 -16.96 9.76 27.08
N SER A 29 -16.90 10.84 26.30
CA SER A 29 -15.70 11.61 25.94
C SER A 29 -14.40 10.83 25.67
N GLU A 30 -14.28 10.40 24.42
CA GLU A 30 -13.07 9.96 23.75
C GLU A 30 -12.18 11.16 23.33
N THR A 31 -11.98 12.12 24.24
CA THR A 31 -11.42 13.44 23.89
C THR A 31 -10.22 13.83 24.73
N THR A 32 -9.28 12.91 24.98
CA THR A 32 -7.92 13.28 25.44
C THR A 32 -6.84 12.28 25.04
N ILE A 33 -6.90 11.73 23.81
CA ILE A 33 -5.73 11.14 23.13
C ILE A 33 -5.60 11.82 21.76
N SER A 34 -5.43 13.12 21.77
CA SER A 34 -5.12 13.90 20.58
C SER A 34 -4.25 15.08 21.00
N ARG A 35 -2.97 15.08 20.58
CA ARG A 35 -2.26 16.28 20.06
C ARG A 35 -0.73 16.17 19.88
N SER A 36 -0.03 15.09 20.22
CA SER A 36 1.46 15.09 20.13
C SER A 36 2.13 14.23 19.04
N PHE A 37 1.40 13.60 18.11
CA PHE A 37 2.02 12.91 16.95
C PHE A 37 1.50 13.33 15.57
N ALA A 38 0.58 14.29 15.51
CA ALA A 38 -0.13 14.71 14.30
C ALA A 38 0.64 15.74 13.43
N LYS A 39 1.96 15.56 13.22
CA LYS A 39 2.75 16.50 12.39
C LYS A 39 3.74 15.83 11.41
N ARG A 40 3.50 14.59 10.96
CA ARG A 40 4.48 13.85 10.14
C ARG A 40 4.05 13.44 8.73
N GLN A 41 2.78 13.60 8.35
CA GLN A 41 2.30 13.34 6.99
C GLN A 41 1.59 14.60 6.54
N SER A 42 2.19 15.31 5.59
CA SER A 42 1.72 16.61 5.13
C SER A 42 0.98 16.53 3.82
N LEU A 43 1.15 15.45 3.04
CA LEU A 43 0.54 15.30 1.73
C LEU A 43 -0.70 14.40 1.84
N GLY A 44 -1.88 14.97 1.61
CA GLY A 44 -3.18 14.31 1.84
C GLY A 44 -4.04 14.17 0.58
N ARG A 45 -3.53 14.54 -0.59
CA ARG A 45 -4.24 14.46 -1.87
C ARG A 45 -3.27 14.34 -3.03
N ILE A 46 -3.78 13.94 -4.20
CA ILE A 46 -3.01 13.89 -5.45
C ILE A 46 -3.52 14.98 -6.41
N VAL A 47 -2.60 15.68 -7.05
CA VAL A 47 -2.86 16.63 -8.14
C VAL A 47 -1.99 16.29 -9.35
N VAL A 48 -2.39 16.74 -10.54
CA VAL A 48 -1.63 16.49 -11.77
C VAL A 48 -1.26 17.80 -12.47
N VAL A 49 -0.08 17.87 -13.06
CA VAL A 49 0.28 18.90 -14.02
C VAL A 49 -0.54 18.68 -15.30
N GLY A 50 -1.68 19.35 -15.43
CA GLY A 50 -2.66 19.03 -16.47
C GLY A 50 -3.67 20.14 -16.74
N GLY A 51 -4.68 19.83 -17.55
CA GLY A 51 -5.73 20.79 -17.93
C GLY A 51 -5.19 22.05 -18.60
N ASN A 52 -5.97 23.14 -18.57
CA ASN A 52 -5.52 24.43 -19.14
C ASN A 52 -4.41 25.08 -18.30
N ILE A 53 -4.35 24.79 -17.00
CA ILE A 53 -3.40 25.38 -16.05
C ILE A 53 -1.97 24.87 -16.32
N GLY A 54 -1.82 23.55 -16.49
CA GLY A 54 -0.54 22.90 -16.74
C GLY A 54 -0.08 22.95 -18.19
N LYS A 55 -0.87 23.49 -19.12
CA LYS A 55 -0.62 23.39 -20.57
C LYS A 55 0.73 23.98 -21.03
N ALA A 56 1.25 24.96 -20.30
CA ALA A 56 2.55 25.58 -20.57
C ALA A 56 3.71 24.88 -19.85
N SER A 57 3.41 23.91 -18.98
CA SER A 57 4.42 23.15 -18.23
C SER A 57 5.16 22.19 -19.15
N GLU A 58 6.44 21.99 -18.86
CA GLU A 58 7.19 20.92 -19.52
C GLU A 58 6.73 19.53 -19.06
N HIS A 59 6.17 19.41 -17.85
CA HIS A 59 5.66 18.14 -17.30
C HIS A 59 4.16 17.91 -17.54
N TYR A 60 3.60 18.57 -18.55
CA TYR A 60 2.18 18.52 -18.85
C TYR A 60 1.72 17.10 -19.21
N CYS A 61 0.69 16.63 -18.51
CA CYS A 61 -0.06 15.42 -18.86
C CYS A 61 -1.26 15.76 -19.74
N SER A 62 -1.35 15.10 -20.89
CA SER A 62 -2.52 15.11 -21.77
C SER A 62 -3.74 14.50 -21.08
N GLN A 63 -4.93 14.76 -21.61
CA GLN A 63 -6.18 14.22 -21.06
C GLN A 63 -6.18 12.68 -20.99
N SER A 64 -5.60 12.00 -21.99
CA SER A 64 -5.48 10.54 -22.00
C SER A 64 -4.53 10.02 -20.92
N GLU A 65 -3.42 10.73 -20.68
CA GLU A 65 -2.48 10.38 -19.62
C GLU A 65 -3.11 10.58 -18.25
N VAL A 66 -3.81 11.71 -18.03
CA VAL A 66 -4.57 11.97 -16.79
C VAL A 66 -5.58 10.85 -16.54
N SER A 67 -6.37 10.44 -17.54
CA SER A 67 -7.34 9.36 -17.37
C SER A 67 -6.69 8.02 -17.02
N LYS A 68 -5.51 7.71 -17.56
CA LYS A 68 -4.74 6.53 -17.15
C LYS A 68 -4.22 6.67 -15.72
N ILE A 69 -3.71 7.84 -15.35
CA ILE A 69 -3.25 8.14 -13.98
C ILE A 69 -4.38 7.94 -12.97
N ASP A 70 -5.57 8.51 -13.21
CA ASP A 70 -6.74 8.35 -12.32
C ASP A 70 -7.14 6.88 -12.19
N TYR A 71 -7.15 6.13 -13.30
CA TYR A 71 -7.41 4.70 -13.28
C TYR A 71 -6.41 3.94 -12.40
N ASP A 72 -5.12 4.24 -12.54
CA ASP A 72 -4.04 3.61 -11.79
C ASP A 72 -3.99 4.05 -10.32
N ILE A 73 -4.35 5.29 -9.98
CA ILE A 73 -4.54 5.76 -8.59
C ILE A 73 -5.67 4.95 -7.92
N SER A 74 -6.78 4.72 -8.62
CA SER A 74 -7.88 3.93 -8.07
C SER A 74 -7.41 2.50 -7.71
N TRP A 75 -6.50 1.93 -8.49
CA TRP A 75 -5.91 0.61 -8.23
C TRP A 75 -4.84 0.63 -7.15
N MET A 76 -3.97 1.64 -7.13
CA MET A 76 -3.04 1.89 -6.03
C MET A 76 -3.79 1.93 -4.69
N ARG A 77 -4.89 2.69 -4.62
CA ARG A 77 -5.74 2.78 -3.41
C ARG A 77 -6.31 1.41 -3.03
N LYS A 78 -6.77 0.60 -4.01
CA LYS A 78 -7.27 -0.76 -3.75
C LYS A 78 -6.19 -1.70 -3.22
N LEU A 79 -4.97 -1.63 -3.77
CA LEU A 79 -3.81 -2.40 -3.29
C LEU A 79 -3.44 -2.01 -1.86
N ALA A 80 -3.32 -0.71 -1.59
CA ALA A 80 -3.04 -0.18 -0.25
C ALA A 80 -4.14 -0.59 0.76
N ALA A 81 -5.42 -0.49 0.38
CA ALA A 81 -6.53 -0.93 1.22
C ALA A 81 -6.49 -2.43 1.52
N SER A 82 -6.13 -3.28 0.54
CA SER A 82 -5.96 -4.72 0.75
C SER A 82 -4.84 -5.03 1.75
N ALA A 83 -3.68 -4.38 1.63
CA ALA A 83 -2.58 -4.51 2.59
C ALA A 83 -2.94 -3.99 3.98
N PHE A 84 -3.58 -2.83 4.05
CA PHE A 84 -4.08 -2.26 5.30
C PHE A 84 -5.01 -3.22 6.04
N ASN A 85 -6.03 -3.74 5.33
CA ASN A 85 -7.02 -4.66 5.90
C ASN A 85 -6.40 -6.00 6.28
N PHE A 86 -5.40 -6.47 5.54
CA PHE A 86 -4.67 -7.69 5.87
C PHE A 86 -3.91 -7.53 7.19
N LEU A 87 -3.15 -6.45 7.36
CA LEU A 87 -2.38 -6.15 8.57
C LEU A 87 -3.26 -5.80 9.79
N LEU A 88 -4.53 -5.49 9.58
CA LEU A 88 -5.47 -5.27 10.68
C LEU A 88 -5.77 -6.57 11.44
N LYS A 89 -5.77 -7.71 10.72
CA LYS A 89 -6.10 -9.04 11.27
C LYS A 89 -5.12 -9.48 12.36
N ASP A 90 -5.63 -10.27 13.30
CA ASP A 90 -4.83 -10.89 14.35
C ASP A 90 -3.77 -11.83 13.76
N LYS A 91 -2.57 -11.80 14.33
CA LYS A 91 -1.42 -12.61 13.91
C LYS A 91 -1.07 -12.44 12.43
N SER A 92 -1.29 -11.25 11.87
CA SER A 92 -0.90 -10.94 10.50
C SER A 92 0.63 -10.89 10.36
N GLU A 93 1.34 -10.53 11.42
CA GLU A 93 2.80 -10.44 11.50
C GLU A 93 3.53 -11.79 11.38
N THR A 94 2.83 -12.92 11.58
CA THR A 94 3.39 -14.28 11.47
C THR A 94 2.89 -15.02 10.22
N THR A 95 2.26 -14.31 9.28
CA THR A 95 1.76 -14.92 8.03
C THR A 95 2.84 -15.08 6.97
N ALA A 96 2.61 -15.97 6.02
CA ALA A 96 3.50 -16.22 4.90
C ALA A 96 3.81 -14.94 4.11
N ALA A 97 2.81 -14.11 3.80
CA ALA A 97 3.06 -12.85 3.10
C ALA A 97 3.91 -11.88 3.92
N TYR A 98 3.63 -11.74 5.22
CA TYR A 98 4.40 -10.83 6.07
C TYR A 98 5.86 -11.26 6.17
N ILE A 99 6.10 -12.54 6.47
CA ILE A 99 7.46 -13.06 6.64
C ILE A 99 8.24 -13.02 5.32
N ALA A 100 7.60 -13.27 4.18
CA ALA A 100 8.27 -13.24 2.88
C ALA A 100 8.71 -11.82 2.50
N TRP A 101 7.88 -10.81 2.77
CA TRP A 101 8.10 -9.45 2.26
C TRP A 101 8.66 -8.48 3.29
N PHE A 102 8.54 -8.76 4.59
CA PHE A 102 9.06 -7.91 5.66
C PHE A 102 10.02 -8.63 6.60
N GLY A 103 10.22 -9.94 6.45
CA GLY A 103 11.20 -10.67 7.23
C GLY A 103 10.72 -11.07 8.63
N ALA A 104 11.37 -12.08 9.20
CA ALA A 104 10.96 -12.70 10.46
C ALA A 104 11.34 -11.87 11.69
N ASN A 105 12.45 -11.12 11.63
CA ASN A 105 12.89 -10.23 12.70
C ASN A 105 11.93 -9.05 12.90
N ASN A 106 11.10 -8.76 11.90
CA ASN A 106 10.06 -7.73 11.95
C ASN A 106 8.68 -8.31 12.29
N ALA A 107 8.57 -9.61 12.58
CA ALA A 107 7.32 -10.34 12.85
C ALA A 107 6.75 -10.06 14.25
N ASN A 108 6.50 -8.78 14.54
CA ASN A 108 5.87 -8.35 15.77
C ASN A 108 4.69 -7.42 15.47
N ARG A 109 3.70 -7.44 16.37
CA ARG A 109 2.44 -6.72 16.20
C ARG A 109 2.63 -5.21 16.10
N GLU A 110 3.62 -4.64 16.79
CA GLU A 110 3.91 -3.20 16.76
C GLU A 110 4.41 -2.75 15.38
N THR A 111 5.30 -3.54 14.76
CA THR A 111 5.85 -3.25 13.43
C THR A 111 4.76 -3.40 12.37
N ALA A 112 3.97 -4.47 12.41
CA ALA A 112 2.83 -4.65 11.51
C ALA A 112 1.82 -3.49 11.62
N ASN A 113 1.51 -3.05 12.84
CA ASN A 113 0.63 -1.89 13.08
C ASN A 113 1.23 -0.58 12.57
N SER A 114 2.56 -0.45 12.60
CA SER A 114 3.24 0.76 12.14
C SER A 114 3.33 0.80 10.62
N ILE A 115 3.60 -0.31 9.94
CA ILE A 115 3.48 -0.43 8.49
C ILE A 115 2.06 -0.10 8.04
N ARG A 116 1.06 -0.73 8.68
CA ARG A 116 -0.36 -0.49 8.39
C ARG A 116 -0.73 0.99 8.47
N ARG A 117 -0.37 1.66 9.58
CA ARG A 117 -0.76 3.05 9.85
C ARG A 117 0.05 4.09 9.08
N ASN A 118 1.36 3.89 8.95
CA ASN A 118 2.23 4.92 8.41
C ASN A 118 2.47 4.77 6.90
N VAL A 119 2.32 3.56 6.34
CA VAL A 119 2.52 3.32 4.91
C VAL A 119 1.17 3.16 4.22
N TYR A 120 0.47 2.05 4.47
CA TYR A 120 -0.72 1.72 3.68
C TYR A 120 -1.92 2.61 3.95
N ASN A 121 -2.17 2.99 5.21
CA ASN A 121 -3.24 3.93 5.52
C ASN A 121 -2.98 5.30 4.86
N SER A 122 -1.75 5.77 4.88
CA SER A 122 -1.38 7.07 4.33
C SER A 122 -1.47 7.12 2.82
N ILE A 123 -1.02 6.07 2.13
CA ILE A 123 -1.21 5.94 0.68
C ILE A 123 -2.69 5.80 0.35
N TRP A 124 -3.44 5.04 1.15
CA TRP A 124 -4.88 4.92 0.98
C TRP A 124 -5.57 6.27 1.12
N ASP A 125 -5.25 7.06 2.15
CA ASP A 125 -5.86 8.35 2.48
C ASP A 125 -5.67 9.44 1.42
N LEU A 126 -4.70 9.29 0.50
CA LEU A 126 -4.49 10.20 -0.65
C LEU A 126 -5.71 10.31 -1.59
N GLY A 127 -6.56 9.29 -1.62
CA GLY A 127 -7.74 9.25 -2.49
C GLY A 127 -7.61 8.24 -3.64
N ASP A 128 -8.66 8.19 -4.48
CA ASP A 128 -8.81 7.27 -5.62
C ASP A 128 -8.67 7.95 -6.98
N GLU A 129 -8.49 9.27 -7.02
CA GLU A 129 -8.39 10.08 -8.23
C GLU A 129 -7.62 11.38 -7.94
N THR A 130 -7.22 12.05 -9.01
CA THR A 130 -6.66 13.39 -8.95
C THR A 130 -7.71 14.43 -8.56
N LYS A 131 -7.35 15.38 -7.69
CA LYS A 131 -8.28 16.38 -7.15
C LYS A 131 -8.24 17.74 -7.84
N ALA A 132 -7.13 18.05 -8.50
CA ALA A 132 -6.95 19.32 -9.20
C ALA A 132 -5.82 19.24 -10.23
N TYR A 133 -5.80 20.26 -11.10
CA TYR A 133 -4.68 20.52 -11.99
C TYR A 133 -3.78 21.64 -11.48
N VAL A 134 -2.48 21.52 -11.69
CA VAL A 134 -1.45 22.52 -11.31
C VAL A 134 -0.56 22.88 -12.50
N SER A 135 0.20 23.96 -12.36
CA SER A 135 1.06 24.52 -13.42
C SER A 135 2.41 23.82 -13.56
N ASP A 136 2.90 23.18 -12.50
CA ASP A 136 4.25 22.62 -12.41
C ASP A 136 4.33 21.62 -11.25
N LEU A 137 5.50 21.00 -11.10
CA LEU A 137 5.78 20.00 -10.06
C LEU A 137 5.97 20.61 -8.66
N ASP A 138 6.24 21.91 -8.55
CA ASP A 138 6.52 22.61 -7.30
C ASP A 138 5.31 23.43 -6.86
N SER A 139 4.15 22.77 -6.74
CA SER A 139 2.90 23.49 -6.51
C SER A 139 2.74 24.01 -5.08
N GLY A 140 3.58 23.58 -4.12
CA GLY A 140 3.39 23.83 -2.68
C GLY A 140 2.01 23.37 -2.17
N SER A 141 1.70 23.57 -0.89
CA SER A 141 1.89 22.51 0.11
C SER A 141 0.56 21.76 0.35
N ASP A 142 0.66 20.45 0.58
CA ASP A 142 -0.36 19.45 0.98
C ASP A 142 -0.77 18.38 -0.05
N ALA A 143 -0.19 18.40 -1.25
CA ALA A 143 -0.50 17.45 -2.30
C ALA A 143 0.75 16.74 -2.84
N VAL A 144 0.58 15.48 -3.25
CA VAL A 144 1.51 14.83 -4.18
C VAL A 144 1.22 15.35 -5.57
N VAL A 145 2.24 15.89 -6.24
CA VAL A 145 2.11 16.36 -7.63
C VAL A 145 2.58 15.29 -8.59
N ILE A 146 1.71 14.86 -9.51
CA ILE A 146 2.08 13.93 -10.58
C ILE A 146 2.29 14.73 -11.88
N GLY A 147 3.44 14.53 -12.52
CA GLY A 147 3.74 15.07 -13.83
C GLY A 147 4.12 14.01 -14.84
N CYS A 148 4.05 14.39 -16.11
CA CYS A 148 4.40 13.57 -17.26
C CYS A 148 5.82 13.92 -17.75
N PRO A 149 6.43 13.11 -18.63
CA PRO A 149 7.80 13.31 -19.02
C PRO A 149 7.90 14.58 -19.89
N SER A 150 8.96 15.36 -19.67
CA SER A 150 9.22 16.54 -20.47
C SER A 150 9.45 16.17 -21.94
N LEU A 151 9.11 17.11 -22.83
CA LEU A 151 9.40 17.00 -24.26
C LEU A 151 10.90 17.07 -24.59
N ARG A 152 11.75 17.41 -23.62
CA ARG A 152 13.21 17.32 -23.69
C ARG A 152 13.64 16.01 -23.06
N GLU A 153 14.64 15.33 -23.63
CA GLU A 153 15.24 14.12 -23.05
C GLU A 153 15.42 14.32 -21.54
N GLU A 154 14.67 13.54 -20.75
CA GLU A 154 14.76 13.60 -19.29
C GLU A 154 15.82 12.61 -18.82
N PRO A 155 16.94 13.09 -18.24
CA PRO A 155 17.89 12.22 -17.56
C PRO A 155 17.15 11.43 -16.46
N GLY A 156 17.20 10.10 -16.53
CA GLY A 156 16.62 9.20 -15.51
C GLY A 156 15.35 8.46 -15.92
N CYS A 157 14.70 8.82 -17.03
CA CYS A 157 13.54 8.07 -17.54
C CYS A 157 13.92 6.91 -18.48
N ASP A 158 15.20 6.71 -18.77
CA ASP A 158 15.66 5.56 -19.56
C ASP A 158 15.50 4.27 -18.76
N GLY A 159 14.71 3.33 -19.30
CA GLY A 159 14.40 2.06 -18.65
C GLY A 159 13.52 2.12 -17.39
N THR A 160 13.02 3.31 -17.02
CA THR A 160 12.30 3.53 -15.75
C THR A 160 10.82 3.82 -15.98
N MET A 161 9.94 3.46 -15.04
CA MET A 161 8.51 3.77 -15.10
C MET A 161 8.16 5.08 -14.41
N ALA A 162 8.75 5.38 -13.26
CA ALA A 162 8.49 6.63 -12.55
C ALA A 162 9.69 7.05 -11.68
N LEU A 163 9.67 8.30 -11.22
CA LEU A 163 10.68 8.87 -10.34
C LEU A 163 9.99 9.71 -9.26
N ALA A 164 10.16 9.35 -7.99
CA ALA A 164 9.74 10.17 -6.86
C ALA A 164 10.77 11.27 -6.51
N GLY A 165 10.29 12.51 -6.43
CA GLY A 165 11.02 13.65 -5.88
C GLY A 165 10.58 13.95 -4.46
N ASN A 166 11.42 13.60 -3.48
CA ASN A 166 11.11 13.85 -2.08
C ASN A 166 11.11 15.35 -1.74
N GLU A 167 12.00 16.12 -2.35
CA GLU A 167 11.94 17.60 -2.32
C GLU A 167 10.84 18.04 -3.30
N GLY A 168 9.79 18.68 -2.79
CA GLY A 168 8.61 19.09 -3.57
C GLY A 168 7.43 18.10 -3.49
N GLY A 169 7.67 16.83 -3.16
CA GLY A 169 6.60 15.85 -2.98
C GLY A 169 5.93 15.51 -4.31
N TYR A 170 6.72 15.17 -5.33
CA TYR A 170 6.22 14.89 -6.67
C TYR A 170 6.55 13.47 -7.14
N VAL A 171 5.80 13.00 -8.14
CA VAL A 171 6.10 11.80 -8.92
C VAL A 171 6.10 12.17 -10.40
N LYS A 172 7.21 11.89 -11.09
CA LYS A 172 7.28 12.00 -12.55
C LYS A 172 7.05 10.63 -13.16
N LEU A 173 6.10 10.55 -14.10
CA LEU A 173 5.79 9.31 -14.81
C LEU A 173 6.53 9.30 -16.14
N CYS A 174 7.38 8.31 -16.34
CA CYS A 174 8.18 8.15 -17.55
C CYS A 174 7.36 7.48 -18.67
N PRO A 175 7.79 7.53 -19.95
CA PRO A 175 7.01 6.99 -21.07
C PRO A 175 6.63 5.51 -20.93
N LEU A 176 7.46 4.69 -20.28
CA LEU A 176 7.16 3.27 -20.02
C LEU A 176 5.96 3.06 -19.10
N TYR A 177 5.67 4.00 -18.20
CA TYR A 177 4.46 3.98 -17.37
C TYR A 177 3.19 3.90 -18.22
N PHE A 178 3.13 4.73 -19.26
CA PHE A 178 1.95 4.82 -20.13
C PHE A 178 1.78 3.59 -21.03
N GLN A 179 2.82 2.77 -21.16
CA GLN A 179 2.82 1.49 -21.87
C GLN A 179 2.52 0.30 -20.95
N SER A 180 2.37 0.52 -19.64
CA SER A 180 2.07 -0.53 -18.68
C SER A 180 0.72 -1.19 -18.98
N PRO A 181 0.57 -2.50 -18.71
CA PRO A 181 -0.73 -3.14 -18.77
C PRO A 181 -1.69 -2.53 -17.73
N SER A 182 -2.99 -2.59 -18.04
CA SER A 182 -4.08 -2.05 -17.20
C SER A 182 -5.14 -3.08 -16.84
N ASP A 183 -4.99 -4.35 -17.26
CA ASP A 183 -5.90 -5.44 -16.87
C ASP A 183 -5.44 -6.07 -15.55
N TYR A 184 -5.75 -5.39 -14.44
CA TYR A 184 -5.31 -5.80 -13.10
C TYR A 184 -5.84 -7.17 -12.70
N GLU A 185 -7.07 -7.52 -13.08
CA GLU A 185 -7.65 -8.82 -12.72
C GLU A 185 -6.90 -9.97 -13.41
N GLU A 186 -6.56 -9.80 -14.69
CA GLU A 186 -5.71 -10.77 -15.38
C GLU A 186 -4.32 -10.87 -14.76
N LEU A 187 -3.73 -9.75 -14.37
CA LEU A 187 -2.41 -9.71 -13.76
C LEU A 187 -2.39 -10.33 -12.36
N PHE A 188 -3.43 -10.12 -11.54
CA PHE A 188 -3.58 -10.80 -10.26
C PHE A 188 -3.80 -12.30 -10.44
N ARG A 189 -4.60 -12.69 -11.43
CA ARG A 189 -4.75 -14.10 -11.79
C ARG A 189 -3.43 -14.73 -12.21
N SER A 190 -2.67 -14.02 -13.06
CA SER A 190 -1.35 -14.42 -13.53
C SER A 190 -0.36 -14.58 -12.38
N TRP A 191 -0.33 -13.62 -11.45
CA TRP A 191 0.49 -13.69 -10.24
C TRP A 191 0.11 -14.90 -9.38
N ARG A 192 -1.18 -15.05 -9.05
CA ARG A 192 -1.65 -16.15 -8.19
C ARG A 192 -1.35 -17.52 -8.79
N MET A 193 -1.63 -17.69 -10.08
CA MET A 193 -1.58 -19.00 -10.73
C MET A 193 -0.17 -19.37 -11.21
N TRP A 194 0.61 -18.40 -11.68
CA TRP A 194 1.86 -18.64 -12.41
C TRP A 194 3.05 -17.85 -11.87
N ARG A 195 2.85 -17.04 -10.82
CA ARG A 195 3.85 -16.09 -10.30
C ARG A 195 4.44 -15.19 -11.39
N THR A 196 3.65 -14.95 -12.44
CA THR A 196 4.09 -14.15 -13.59
C THR A 196 3.60 -12.73 -13.39
N ARG A 197 4.55 -11.82 -13.21
CA ARG A 197 4.31 -10.41 -12.98
C ARG A 197 4.55 -9.58 -14.23
N ARG A 198 3.69 -8.59 -14.43
CA ARG A 198 3.98 -7.43 -15.27
C ARG A 198 3.63 -6.20 -14.46
N LEU A 199 4.61 -5.33 -14.24
CA LEU A 199 4.45 -4.15 -13.41
C LEU A 199 3.34 -3.24 -13.98
N THR A 200 2.41 -2.85 -13.11
CA THR A 200 1.27 -1.98 -13.43
C THR A 200 1.53 -0.54 -13.01
N GLY A 201 0.72 0.40 -13.52
CA GLY A 201 0.81 1.79 -13.09
C GLY A 201 0.45 1.98 -11.60
N GLY A 202 -0.49 1.21 -11.07
CA GLY A 202 -0.93 1.26 -9.68
C GLY A 202 0.09 0.65 -8.72
N GLU A 203 0.77 -0.43 -9.12
CA GLU A 203 1.95 -0.94 -8.40
C GLU A 203 3.08 0.09 -8.41
N THR A 204 3.35 0.71 -9.56
CA THR A 204 4.39 1.74 -9.70
C THR A 204 4.08 2.91 -8.78
N LEU A 205 2.86 3.45 -8.82
CA LEU A 205 2.47 4.54 -7.92
C LEU A 205 2.59 4.13 -6.46
N LEU A 206 2.15 2.93 -6.06
CA LEU A 206 2.29 2.46 -4.69
C LEU A 206 3.77 2.48 -4.26
N HIS A 207 4.66 1.95 -5.09
CA HIS A 207 6.11 2.00 -4.89
C HIS A 207 6.58 3.45 -4.69
N GLU A 208 6.30 4.36 -5.63
CA GLU A 208 6.78 5.75 -5.58
C GLU A 208 6.27 6.50 -4.33
N MET A 209 5.01 6.27 -3.92
CA MET A 209 4.47 6.92 -2.73
C MET A 209 5.25 6.56 -1.45
N THR A 210 5.90 5.40 -1.40
CA THR A 210 6.73 5.00 -0.25
C THR A 210 8.03 5.81 -0.14
N HIS A 211 8.51 6.40 -1.23
CA HIS A 211 9.68 7.30 -1.20
C HIS A 211 9.35 8.71 -0.70
N LEU A 212 8.08 9.09 -0.67
CA LEU A 212 7.67 10.43 -0.29
C LEU A 212 7.50 10.52 1.23
N ALA A 213 8.46 11.14 1.92
CA ALA A 213 8.36 11.35 3.37
C ALA A 213 7.13 12.16 3.77
N GLY A 214 6.61 13.01 2.88
CA GLY A 214 5.37 13.75 3.09
C GLY A 214 4.12 12.87 3.12
N VAL A 215 4.17 11.67 2.51
CA VAL A 215 3.09 10.67 2.52
C VAL A 215 3.28 9.71 3.68
N VAL A 216 4.42 9.00 3.74
CA VAL A 216 4.61 7.91 4.71
C VAL A 216 5.26 8.34 6.03
N GLY A 217 5.77 9.56 6.10
CA GLY A 217 6.55 10.07 7.22
C GLY A 217 8.04 9.70 7.10
N SER A 218 8.93 10.58 7.57
CA SER A 218 10.38 10.43 7.36
C SER A 218 11.00 9.14 7.92
N SER A 219 10.41 8.54 8.97
CA SER A 219 10.90 7.28 9.56
C SER A 219 10.50 6.04 8.77
N TRP A 220 9.52 6.16 7.88
CA TRP A 220 8.98 5.06 7.05
C TRP A 220 9.27 5.29 5.57
N ARG A 221 10.03 6.33 5.23
CA ARG A 221 10.47 6.57 3.86
C ARG A 221 11.32 5.39 3.40
N ALA A 222 10.87 4.75 2.32
CA ALA A 222 11.58 3.67 1.68
C ALA A 222 12.70 4.17 0.75
N THR A 223 13.59 3.26 0.41
CA THR A 223 14.67 3.39 -0.57
C THR A 223 14.61 2.21 -1.55
N ASP A 224 15.34 2.31 -2.65
CA ASP A 224 15.48 1.20 -3.59
C ASP A 224 16.71 0.36 -3.28
N VAL A 225 16.53 -0.65 -2.45
CA VAL A 225 17.59 -1.63 -2.12
C VAL A 225 17.66 -2.71 -3.19
N ALA A 226 16.49 -3.19 -3.64
CA ALA A 226 16.38 -4.15 -4.72
C ALA A 226 15.08 -3.92 -5.50
N TYR A 227 15.16 -4.25 -6.79
CA TYR A 227 14.01 -4.40 -7.68
C TYR A 227 13.83 -5.88 -8.00
N GLU A 228 12.64 -6.26 -8.45
CA GLU A 228 12.30 -7.64 -8.86
C GLU A 228 12.06 -8.61 -7.67
N GLU A 229 11.16 -9.58 -7.87
CA GLU A 229 10.66 -10.46 -6.81
C GLU A 229 11.79 -11.26 -6.15
N ASP A 230 12.65 -11.88 -6.95
CA ASP A 230 13.71 -12.76 -6.48
C ASP A 230 14.73 -12.02 -5.61
N LYS A 231 15.14 -10.81 -6.03
CA LYS A 231 16.07 -9.97 -5.26
C LYS A 231 15.42 -9.40 -4.01
N CYS A 232 14.17 -8.92 -4.10
CA CYS A 232 13.45 -8.38 -2.95
C CYS A 232 13.20 -9.42 -1.84
N LEU A 233 12.95 -10.67 -2.24
CA LEU A 233 12.79 -11.78 -1.30
C LEU A 233 14.10 -12.12 -0.59
N LEU A 234 15.26 -11.90 -1.22
CA LEU A 234 16.58 -12.27 -0.69
C LEU A 234 17.26 -11.20 0.16
N LEU A 235 16.62 -10.04 0.36
CA LEU A 235 17.13 -8.99 1.23
C LEU A 235 17.22 -9.45 2.69
N ASP A 236 18.09 -8.81 3.46
CA ASP A 236 18.05 -8.91 4.90
C ASP A 236 16.77 -8.27 5.45
N ASP A 237 16.25 -8.79 6.56
CA ASP A 237 15.00 -8.32 7.17
C ASP A 237 14.99 -6.80 7.42
N SER A 238 16.13 -6.20 7.78
CA SER A 238 16.26 -4.75 7.97
C SER A 238 16.12 -3.94 6.69
N ASP A 239 16.47 -4.54 5.55
CA ASP A 239 16.34 -3.92 4.23
C ASP A 239 14.96 -4.15 3.64
N MET A 240 14.35 -5.32 3.87
CA MET A 240 12.98 -5.61 3.44
C MET A 240 11.96 -4.55 3.88
N ILE A 241 12.02 -4.10 5.14
CA ILE A 241 11.09 -3.08 5.66
C ILE A 241 11.45 -1.64 5.23
N ARG A 242 12.56 -1.45 4.53
CA ARG A 242 12.98 -0.15 3.97
C ARG A 242 12.94 -0.14 2.44
N ASN A 243 12.62 -1.25 1.80
CA ASN A 243 12.60 -1.36 0.35
C ASN A 243 11.21 -1.02 -0.21
N ALA A 244 11.15 -0.10 -1.17
CA ALA A 244 9.87 0.34 -1.75
C ALA A 244 9.13 -0.80 -2.45
N ASP A 245 9.86 -1.63 -3.20
CA ASP A 245 9.30 -2.79 -3.88
C ASP A 245 8.72 -3.83 -2.91
N ASN A 246 9.29 -4.02 -1.72
CA ASN A 246 8.74 -4.96 -0.74
C ASN A 246 7.33 -4.55 -0.26
N PHE A 247 7.07 -3.24 -0.10
CA PHE A 247 5.72 -2.75 0.23
C PHE A 247 4.75 -2.96 -0.93
N MET A 248 5.19 -2.73 -2.17
CA MET A 248 4.39 -2.97 -3.37
C MET A 248 4.08 -4.48 -3.54
N PHE A 249 5.09 -5.34 -3.42
CA PHE A 249 4.94 -6.78 -3.53
C PHE A 249 4.06 -7.37 -2.43
N PHE A 250 4.18 -6.89 -1.18
CA PHE A 250 3.27 -7.30 -0.13
C PHE A 250 1.81 -6.96 -0.48
N ALA A 251 1.55 -5.75 -0.98
CA ALA A 251 0.20 -5.33 -1.38
C ALA A 251 -0.34 -6.14 -2.58
N LEU A 252 0.52 -6.46 -3.55
CA LEU A 252 0.19 -7.36 -4.65
C LEU A 252 -0.14 -8.78 -4.13
N GLU A 253 0.71 -9.36 -3.29
CA GLU A 253 0.56 -10.73 -2.77
C GLU A 253 -0.76 -10.89 -2.03
N VAL A 254 -1.06 -10.00 -1.08
CA VAL A 254 -2.29 -10.09 -0.28
C VAL A 254 -3.54 -9.84 -1.11
N LYS A 255 -3.44 -9.05 -2.19
CA LYS A 255 -4.56 -8.78 -3.09
C LYS A 255 -4.83 -9.95 -4.03
N ALA A 256 -3.78 -10.47 -4.64
CA ALA A 256 -3.86 -11.48 -5.69
C ALA A 256 -3.98 -12.91 -5.13
N ASN A 257 -3.37 -13.18 -3.98
CA ASN A 257 -3.23 -14.51 -3.41
C ASN A 257 -3.60 -14.56 -1.91
N PRO A 258 -4.81 -14.10 -1.52
CA PRO A 258 -5.16 -13.88 -0.11
C PRO A 258 -5.10 -15.16 0.74
N ASP A 259 -5.43 -16.32 0.16
CA ASP A 259 -5.51 -17.58 0.90
C ASP A 259 -4.13 -18.06 1.33
N ASN A 260 -3.15 -18.08 0.41
CA ASN A 260 -1.78 -18.45 0.74
C ASN A 260 -1.09 -17.35 1.55
N ALA A 261 -1.35 -16.08 1.23
CA ALA A 261 -0.81 -14.95 1.97
C ALA A 261 -1.11 -15.06 3.47
N ALA A 262 -2.32 -15.50 3.83
CA ALA A 262 -2.79 -15.62 5.21
C ALA A 262 -2.33 -16.89 5.96
N LYS A 263 -1.68 -17.85 5.29
CA LYS A 263 -1.17 -19.05 5.94
C LYS A 263 -0.15 -18.68 7.02
N GLN A 264 -0.26 -19.28 8.19
CA GLN A 264 0.62 -19.02 9.32
C GLN A 264 1.97 -19.72 9.13
N VAL A 265 3.05 -19.01 9.42
CA VAL A 265 4.39 -19.59 9.53
C VAL A 265 4.58 -20.09 10.95
N ASP A 266 5.08 -21.32 11.08
CA ASP A 266 5.50 -21.83 12.37
C ASP A 266 6.77 -21.09 12.82
N MET A 267 6.60 -20.15 13.76
CA MET A 267 7.68 -19.32 14.29
C MET A 267 8.60 -20.07 15.25
N ASP A 268 8.26 -21.29 15.67
CA ASP A 268 9.07 -22.13 16.55
C ASP A 268 9.84 -23.24 15.81
N ALA A 269 9.49 -23.50 14.54
CA ALA A 269 10.22 -24.46 13.69
C ALA A 269 11.73 -24.18 13.55
N ASP A 270 12.56 -25.22 13.50
CA ASP A 270 14.01 -25.07 13.27
C ASP A 270 14.35 -24.59 11.84
N GLU A 271 13.42 -24.74 10.88
CA GLU A 271 13.59 -24.30 9.50
C GLU A 271 13.56 -22.74 9.41
N PRO A 272 14.43 -22.12 8.59
CA PRO A 272 14.39 -20.68 8.37
C PRO A 272 13.01 -20.21 7.91
N LYS A 273 12.45 -19.21 8.61
CA LYS A 273 11.06 -18.77 8.44
C LYS A 273 10.73 -18.29 7.02
N TYR A 274 11.69 -17.64 6.37
CA TYR A 274 11.52 -17.20 4.99
C TYR A 274 11.31 -18.40 4.04
N LYS A 275 11.94 -19.56 4.28
CA LYS A 275 11.76 -20.77 3.45
C LYS A 275 10.33 -21.31 3.59
N ILE A 276 9.83 -21.39 4.82
CA ILE A 276 8.46 -21.81 5.12
C ILE A 276 7.47 -20.85 4.44
N ALA A 277 7.61 -19.55 4.67
CA ALA A 277 6.74 -18.51 4.12
C ALA A 277 6.64 -18.60 2.59
N ARG A 278 7.81 -18.64 1.93
CA ARG A 278 7.95 -18.75 0.49
C ARG A 278 7.31 -20.02 -0.08
N ARG A 279 7.48 -21.18 0.59
CA ARG A 279 6.79 -22.43 0.22
C ARG A 279 5.26 -22.31 0.33
N LEU A 280 4.77 -21.68 1.39
CA LEU A 280 3.33 -21.48 1.60
C LEU A 280 2.71 -20.55 0.54
N LEU A 281 3.42 -19.51 0.12
CA LEU A 281 2.98 -18.60 -0.95
C LEU A 281 2.86 -19.30 -2.31
N ALA A 282 3.81 -20.19 -2.61
CA ALA A 282 3.89 -20.95 -3.85
C ALA A 282 2.89 -22.12 -3.94
N ASP A 283 2.29 -22.54 -2.83
CA ASP A 283 1.41 -23.71 -2.77
C ASP A 283 0.20 -23.57 -3.71
N GLY A 284 -0.01 -24.55 -4.60
CA GLY A 284 -1.10 -24.51 -5.58
C GLY A 284 -0.92 -23.52 -6.74
N SER A 285 0.15 -22.73 -6.77
CA SER A 285 0.58 -22.08 -8.02
C SER A 285 1.16 -23.14 -8.94
N GLY A 286 0.84 -23.08 -10.24
CA GLY A 286 1.13 -24.12 -11.21
C GLY A 286 2.63 -24.36 -11.32
N SER A 287 3.15 -25.33 -10.57
CA SER A 287 4.27 -26.11 -11.01
C SER A 287 3.80 -26.81 -12.29
N GLY A 288 4.33 -26.43 -13.46
CA GLY A 288 4.20 -27.25 -14.65
C GLY A 288 4.78 -28.62 -14.34
N GLY A 289 3.90 -29.52 -13.89
CA GLY A 289 4.26 -30.89 -13.56
C GLY A 289 4.75 -31.54 -14.84
N ALA A 290 5.98 -32.04 -14.80
CA ALA A 290 6.43 -33.09 -15.68
C ALA A 290 5.47 -34.29 -15.52
N GLY A 291 4.41 -34.35 -16.33
CA GLY A 291 3.42 -35.40 -16.17
C GLY A 291 2.02 -35.19 -16.76
N SER A 292 1.80 -34.28 -17.70
CA SER A 292 0.64 -34.39 -18.57
C SER A 292 0.95 -33.88 -19.97
N SER A 293 0.79 -34.79 -20.93
CA SER A 293 0.76 -34.50 -22.36
C SER A 293 -0.49 -33.67 -22.66
N GLN A 294 -0.42 -32.36 -22.46
CA GLN A 294 -1.35 -31.41 -23.03
C GLN A 294 -0.59 -30.50 -23.98
N VAL A 295 -1.04 -30.52 -25.23
CA VAL A 295 -0.49 -29.78 -26.36
C VAL A 295 -0.48 -28.30 -26.02
N ALA A 296 0.72 -27.71 -25.96
CA ALA A 296 0.91 -26.29 -25.71
C ALA A 296 0.20 -25.44 -26.79
N PRO A 297 -0.53 -24.37 -26.43
CA PRO A 297 -1.00 -23.41 -27.41
C PRO A 297 0.22 -22.66 -27.98
N GLY A 298 0.42 -22.75 -29.29
CA GLY A 298 1.48 -22.00 -29.98
C GLY A 298 1.22 -20.50 -29.93
N MET A 299 2.29 -19.72 -29.77
CA MET A 299 2.25 -18.27 -29.82
C MET A 299 2.59 -17.81 -31.24
N TRP A 300 1.82 -16.85 -31.76
CA TRP A 300 2.13 -16.18 -33.01
C TRP A 300 3.19 -15.10 -32.75
N VAL A 301 4.31 -15.17 -33.49
CA VAL A 301 5.31 -14.09 -33.55
C VAL A 301 5.39 -13.64 -34.99
N GLY A 302 4.76 -12.50 -35.29
CA GLY A 302 4.54 -12.06 -36.67
C GLY A 302 3.64 -13.04 -37.44
N ASN A 303 3.97 -13.30 -38.71
CA ASN A 303 3.22 -14.22 -39.59
C ASN A 303 3.67 -15.70 -39.51
N HIS A 304 4.45 -16.08 -38.49
CA HIS A 304 4.92 -17.46 -38.33
C HIS A 304 4.41 -18.09 -37.05
N PHE A 305 3.86 -19.31 -37.17
CA PHE A 305 3.44 -20.13 -36.04
C PHE A 305 4.65 -20.95 -35.55
N VAL A 306 5.12 -20.66 -34.34
CA VAL A 306 6.26 -21.36 -33.73
C VAL A 306 5.73 -22.37 -32.71
N TYR A 307 5.97 -23.67 -32.97
CA TYR A 307 5.79 -24.71 -31.96
C TYR A 307 6.89 -24.56 -30.91
N GLY A 308 6.53 -24.16 -29.69
CA GLY A 308 7.46 -24.16 -28.57
C GLY A 308 7.92 -25.58 -28.28
N GLN A 309 9.23 -25.83 -28.32
CA GLN A 309 9.79 -27.03 -27.69
C GLN A 309 9.40 -27.06 -26.21
N PRO A 310 9.23 -28.24 -25.60
CA PRO A 310 8.92 -28.38 -24.19
C PRO A 310 10.10 -27.91 -23.34
N GLY A 311 10.14 -26.60 -23.09
CA GLY A 311 10.95 -25.99 -22.06
C GLY A 311 10.38 -26.36 -20.69
N VAL A 312 11.26 -26.60 -19.75
CA VAL A 312 10.95 -26.91 -18.35
C VAL A 312 10.33 -25.67 -17.70
N TYR A 313 9.00 -25.52 -17.80
CA TYR A 313 8.25 -24.48 -17.09
C TYR A 313 7.86 -24.97 -15.70
N GLY A 314 8.87 -25.06 -14.84
CA GLY A 314 8.74 -25.26 -13.40
C GLY A 314 9.96 -24.62 -12.74
N TYR A 315 9.73 -23.62 -11.89
CA TYR A 315 10.69 -22.91 -11.03
C TYR A 315 12.20 -22.96 -11.41
N PRO A 316 12.68 -22.19 -12.41
CA PRO A 316 14.13 -22.01 -12.62
C PRO A 316 14.73 -20.83 -11.86
N GLN A 317 13.92 -19.91 -11.33
CA GLN A 317 14.40 -18.60 -10.84
C GLN A 317 14.27 -18.37 -9.33
N TRP A 318 13.67 -19.32 -8.62
CA TRP A 318 13.90 -19.37 -7.18
C TRP A 318 15.20 -20.15 -6.99
N PRO A 319 16.24 -19.61 -6.32
CA PRO A 319 17.29 -20.49 -5.87
C PRO A 319 16.59 -21.61 -5.08
N PRO A 320 16.83 -22.89 -5.42
CA PRO A 320 16.28 -23.98 -4.64
C PRO A 320 16.60 -23.71 -3.15
N PRO A 321 15.81 -24.23 -2.20
CA PRO A 321 15.95 -23.92 -0.77
C PRO A 321 17.28 -24.41 -0.13
N TRP A 322 18.30 -24.67 -0.92
CA TRP A 322 19.64 -25.12 -0.58
C TRP A 322 20.67 -24.16 -1.19
N CYS A 323 20.76 -22.95 -0.63
CA CYS A 323 21.99 -22.16 -0.54
C CYS A 323 22.07 -21.66 0.91
#